data_AF-A0A8S8YE45-F1
#
_entry.id   AF-A0A8S8YE45-F1
#
_cell.length_a   1.000
_cell.length_b   1.000
_cell.length_c   1.000
_cell.angle_alpha   90.00
_cell.angle_beta   90.00
_cell.angle_gamma   90.00
#
_symmetry.space_group_name_H-M   'P 1'
#
loop_
_entity.id
_entity.type
_entity.pdbx_description
1 polymer ?
#
loop_
_entity_poly.entity_id
_entity_poly.type
_entity_poly.pdbx_seq_one_letter_code
_entity_poly.pdbx_strand_id
1 'polypeptide(L)'
;MALEMTVRSTHLDDGHLHLMPPFTWYLPDDADWSQGAEVHLALPKAWTPYTQLEAVQSEASNGHVFHAPDRDAFLDGIIEANATEPHLTWTGAHMSSTSGTAQASRCLRT
;
A
#
# COMPACT_ATOMS: atom_id res chain seq x y z
N MET A 1 -1.08 -15.16 -24.46
CA MET A 1 -1.52 -13.90 -23.82
C MET A 1 -0.93 -13.89 -22.43
N ALA A 2 0.15 -13.13 -22.24
CA ALA A 2 0.86 -13.00 -20.96
C ALA A 2 1.26 -11.53 -20.69
N LEU A 3 0.68 -10.60 -21.46
CA LEU A 3 0.92 -9.17 -21.33
C LEU A 3 0.03 -8.54 -20.25
N GLU A 4 -1.14 -9.14 -19.96
CA GLU A 4 -2.08 -8.69 -18.91
C GLU A 4 -1.77 -9.21 -17.50
N MET A 5 -0.75 -10.05 -17.33
CA MET A 5 -0.37 -10.61 -16.01
C MET A 5 0.89 -9.98 -15.44
N THR A 6 1.30 -8.83 -15.96
CA THR A 6 2.43 -8.10 -15.36
C THR A 6 1.88 -7.17 -14.30
N VAL A 7 2.10 -7.51 -13.03
CA VAL A 7 2.02 -6.61 -11.87
C VAL A 7 3.14 -5.56 -12.02
N ARG A 8 3.00 -4.69 -13.03
CA ARG A 8 4.03 -3.75 -13.53
C ARG A 8 3.41 -2.41 -13.97
N SER A 9 2.24 -2.08 -13.45
CA SER A 9 1.54 -0.85 -13.81
C SER A 9 0.71 -0.39 -12.63
N THR A 10 0.56 0.92 -12.47
CA THR A 10 -0.42 1.48 -11.54
C THR A 10 -1.82 1.43 -12.16
N HIS A 11 -2.83 0.99 -11.41
CA HIS A 11 -4.23 1.09 -11.82
C HIS A 11 -5.11 1.57 -10.66
N LEU A 12 -6.18 2.28 -11.02
CA LEU A 12 -7.17 2.84 -10.11
C LEU A 12 -8.55 2.67 -10.75
N ASP A 13 -9.48 2.10 -10.00
CA ASP A 13 -10.89 1.99 -10.35
C ASP A 13 -11.80 2.39 -9.18
N ASP A 14 -13.11 2.17 -9.30
CA ASP A 14 -14.11 2.60 -8.33
C ASP A 14 -13.96 1.94 -6.94
N GLY A 15 -13.21 0.84 -6.82
CA GLY A 15 -13.07 0.07 -5.59
C GLY A 15 -11.65 -0.28 -5.18
N HIS A 16 -10.66 -0.07 -6.06
CA HIS A 16 -9.32 -0.56 -5.86
C HIS A 16 -8.24 0.35 -6.45
N LEU A 17 -7.15 0.51 -5.70
CA LEU A 17 -5.89 1.13 -6.13
C LEU A 17 -4.78 0.10 -5.99
N HIS A 18 -4.06 -0.13 -7.08
CA HIS A 18 -2.76 -0.77 -7.08
C HIS A 18 -1.73 0.26 -7.54
N LEU A 19 -0.86 0.70 -6.63
CA LEU A 19 0.15 1.72 -6.89
C LEU A 19 1.54 1.08 -6.92
N MET A 20 2.23 1.28 -8.04
CA MET A 20 3.63 0.92 -8.20
C MET A 20 4.48 2.20 -8.35
N PRO A 21 5.29 2.55 -7.34
CA PRO A 21 6.11 3.77 -7.36
C PRO A 21 6.95 3.98 -8.64
N PRO A 22 7.59 2.94 -9.24
CA PRO A 22 8.41 3.09 -10.45
C PRO A 22 7.63 3.59 -11.68
N PHE A 23 6.30 3.41 -11.68
CA PHE A 23 5.42 3.79 -12.79
C PHE A 23 4.49 4.96 -12.42
N THR A 24 4.58 5.48 -11.19
CA THR A 24 3.67 6.50 -10.67
C THR A 24 4.36 7.86 -10.52
N TRP A 25 5.58 7.86 -9.98
CA TRP A 25 6.28 9.10 -9.65
C TRP A 25 7.52 9.31 -10.52
N TYR A 26 7.76 10.57 -10.86
CA TYR A 26 9.03 10.99 -11.43
C TYR A 26 10.06 11.10 -10.31
N LEU A 27 11.19 10.42 -10.47
CA LEU A 27 12.33 10.56 -9.57
C LEU A 27 13.31 11.59 -10.16
N PRO A 28 13.79 12.56 -9.36
CA PRO A 28 14.92 13.39 -9.77
C PRO A 28 16.18 12.51 -9.88
N ASP A 29 17.00 12.76 -10.92
CA ASP A 29 18.22 11.99 -11.14
C ASP A 29 19.23 12.13 -9.98
N ASP A 30 19.31 13.33 -9.39
CA ASP A 30 20.25 13.68 -8.31
C ASP A 30 19.57 13.82 -6.94
N ALA A 31 18.48 13.07 -6.70
CA ALA A 31 17.79 13.11 -5.42
C ALA A 31 18.67 12.61 -4.26
N ASP A 32 18.73 13.36 -3.16
CA ASP A 32 19.35 12.90 -1.92
C ASP A 32 18.37 11.99 -1.15
N TRP A 33 18.74 10.73 -1.00
CA TRP A 33 17.97 9.72 -0.27
C TRP A 33 18.50 9.47 1.15
N SER A 34 19.45 10.28 1.63
CA SER A 34 20.08 10.08 2.95
C SER A 34 19.09 10.10 4.12
N GLN A 35 17.93 10.74 3.96
CA GLN A 35 16.84 10.78 4.93
C GLN A 35 15.62 9.92 4.51
N GLY A 36 15.72 9.20 3.40
CA GLY A 36 14.60 8.48 2.80
C GLY A 36 13.56 9.41 2.17
N ALA A 37 12.32 8.92 2.05
CA ALA A 37 11.19 9.67 1.52
C ALA A 37 9.91 9.36 2.30
N GLU A 38 8.99 10.31 2.31
CA GLU A 38 7.63 10.10 2.80
C GLU A 38 6.64 9.97 1.65
N VAL A 39 5.75 8.99 1.76
CA VAL A 39 4.63 8.78 0.83
C VAL A 39 3.36 9.22 1.53
N HIS A 40 2.72 10.25 0.99
CA HIS A 40 1.46 10.80 1.51
C HIS A 40 0.31 10.37 0.58
N LEU A 41 -0.63 9.61 1.11
CA LEU A 41 -1.79 9.13 0.37
C LEU A 41 -3.09 9.69 0.92
N ALA A 42 -3.78 10.48 0.09
CA ALA A 42 -5.16 10.89 0.32
C ALA A 42 -6.10 9.89 -0.37
N LEU A 43 -6.61 8.94 0.40
CA LEU A 43 -7.57 7.93 -0.08
C LEU A 43 -8.99 8.26 0.40
N PRO A 44 -10.04 7.75 -0.27
CA PRO A 44 -11.38 7.81 0.28
C PRO A 44 -11.40 7.22 1.70
N LYS A 45 -12.19 7.81 2.62
CA LYS A 45 -12.18 7.41 4.05
C LYS A 45 -12.47 5.94 4.30
N ALA A 46 -13.22 5.30 3.40
CA ALA A 46 -13.57 3.88 3.48
C ALA A 46 -12.52 2.98 2.83
N TRP A 47 -11.36 3.50 2.41
CA TRP A 47 -10.32 2.72 1.77
C TRP A 47 -9.18 2.46 2.75
N THR A 48 -8.69 1.22 2.75
CA THR A 48 -7.58 0.81 3.62
C THR A 48 -6.37 0.47 2.77
N PRO A 49 -5.23 1.18 2.92
CA PRO A 49 -3.98 0.83 2.25
C PRO A 49 -3.23 -0.30 2.95
N TYR A 50 -2.54 -1.10 2.16
CA TYR A 50 -1.61 -2.14 2.55
C TYR A 50 -0.31 -1.95 1.76
N THR A 51 0.82 -1.98 2.47
CA THR A 51 2.14 -1.78 1.87
C THR A 51 3.21 -2.40 2.78
N GLN A 52 4.41 -2.60 2.23
CA GLN A 52 5.60 -2.98 2.99
C GLN A 52 6.27 -1.80 3.69
N LEU A 53 5.89 -0.55 3.38
CA LEU A 53 6.44 0.66 3.98
C LEU A 53 5.97 0.85 5.43
N GLU A 54 6.82 1.47 6.25
CA GLU A 54 6.48 1.74 7.66
C GLU A 54 5.50 2.90 7.76
N ALA A 55 4.40 2.71 8.49
CA ALA A 55 3.45 3.79 8.75
C ALA A 55 4.02 4.77 9.77
N VAL A 56 4.15 6.04 9.39
CA VAL A 56 4.57 7.13 10.29
C VAL A 56 3.37 7.67 11.06
N GLN A 57 2.23 7.78 10.37
CA GLN A 57 0.94 8.19 10.95
C GLN A 57 -0.16 7.36 10.28
N SER A 58 -0.74 6.43 11.03
CA SER A 58 -1.72 5.48 10.47
C SER A 58 -3.12 6.08 10.28
N GLU A 59 -3.44 7.22 10.90
CA GLU A 59 -4.78 7.85 10.82
C GLU A 59 -4.70 9.38 10.97
N ALA A 60 -4.02 10.06 10.04
CA ALA A 60 -4.09 11.52 10.01
C ALA A 60 -5.47 11.95 9.47
N SER A 61 -6.00 13.06 9.99
CA SER A 61 -7.26 13.66 9.54
C SER A 61 -7.36 13.89 8.01
N ASN A 62 -6.21 13.86 7.31
CA ASN A 62 -6.08 14.11 5.88
C ASN A 62 -5.39 12.98 5.06
N GLY A 63 -5.17 11.77 5.61
CA GLY A 63 -4.64 10.64 4.82
C GLY A 63 -3.72 9.69 5.58
N HIS A 64 -2.99 8.86 4.82
CA HIS A 64 -1.99 7.91 5.32
C HIS A 64 -0.58 8.39 4.97
N VAL A 65 0.36 8.28 5.91
CA VAL A 65 1.76 8.63 5.69
C VAL A 65 2.66 7.44 5.96
N PHE A 66 3.46 7.08 4.97
CA PHE A 66 4.45 6.00 5.05
C PHE A 66 5.86 6.53 4.86
N HIS A 67 6.84 5.90 5.49
CA HIS A 67 8.27 6.21 5.30
C HIS A 67 8.97 5.08 4.54
N ALA A 68 9.76 5.50 3.55
CA ALA A 68 10.70 4.66 2.85
C ALA A 68 12.12 5.10 3.25
N PRO A 69 12.96 4.22 3.84
CA PRO A 69 14.28 4.60 4.33
C PRO A 69 15.28 4.96 3.22
N ASP A 70 15.07 4.46 2.00
CA ASP A 70 15.95 4.70 0.86
C ASP A 70 15.17 4.60 -0.46
N ARG A 71 15.88 4.81 -1.58
CA ARG A 71 15.32 4.76 -2.94
C ARG A 71 14.77 3.38 -3.29
N ASP A 72 15.41 2.31 -2.84
CA ASP A 72 15.03 0.94 -3.19
C ASP A 72 13.71 0.60 -2.50
N ALA A 73 13.64 0.85 -1.19
CA ALA A 73 12.41 0.71 -0.42
C ALA A 73 11.28 1.58 -0.97
N PHE A 74 11.56 2.80 -1.44
CA PHE A 74 10.54 3.64 -2.08
C PHE A 74 10.03 3.04 -3.38
N LEU A 75 10.90 2.48 -4.22
CA LEU A 75 10.51 1.88 -5.50
C LEU A 75 9.80 0.53 -5.32
N ASP A 76 10.16 -0.23 -4.29
CA ASP A 76 9.55 -1.52 -3.94
C ASP A 76 8.30 -1.37 -3.05
N GLY A 77 8.04 -0.14 -2.57
CA GLY A 77 6.91 0.23 -1.73
C GLY A 77 5.57 0.22 -2.48
N ILE A 78 5.18 -0.95 -3.00
CA ILE A 78 3.88 -1.17 -3.64
C ILE A 78 2.78 -0.88 -2.62
N ILE A 79 1.72 -0.21 -3.08
CA ILE A 79 0.58 0.13 -2.22
C ILE A 79 -0.71 -0.40 -2.84
N GLU A 80 -1.39 -1.26 -2.10
CA GLU A 80 -2.71 -1.78 -2.42
C GLU A 80 -3.73 -1.09 -1.53
N ALA A 81 -4.73 -0.41 -2.09
CA ALA A 81 -5.84 0.10 -1.30
C ALA A 81 -7.17 -0.39 -1.85
N ASN A 82 -8.06 -0.83 -0.96
CA ASN A 82 -9.37 -1.34 -1.33
C ASN A 82 -10.45 -0.58 -0.58
N ALA A 83 -11.57 -0.33 -1.24
CA ALA A 83 -12.82 0.03 -0.58
C ALA A 83 -13.16 -1.01 0.50
N THR A 84 -13.87 -0.58 1.55
CA THR A 84 -14.32 -1.47 2.62
C THR A 84 -15.38 -2.44 2.07
N GLU A 85 -14.92 -3.53 1.47
CA GLU A 85 -15.64 -4.78 1.23
C GLU A 85 -15.04 -5.85 2.18
N PRO A 86 -15.80 -6.87 2.61
CA PRO A 86 -15.43 -7.65 3.79
C PRO A 86 -14.05 -8.28 3.66
N HIS A 87 -13.19 -8.04 4.65
CA HIS A 87 -11.88 -8.67 4.74
C HIS A 87 -12.06 -10.19 4.68
N LEU A 88 -11.73 -10.78 3.52
CA LEU A 88 -11.77 -12.22 3.34
C LEU A 88 -10.53 -12.81 4.02
N THR A 89 -10.62 -13.06 5.33
CA THR A 89 -9.60 -13.83 6.03
C THR A 89 -9.78 -15.31 5.71
N TRP A 90 -8.74 -15.93 5.14
CA TRP A 90 -8.71 -17.37 4.91
C TRP A 90 -8.50 -18.09 6.24
N THR A 91 -9.56 -18.61 6.84
CA THR A 91 -9.49 -19.52 7.99
C THR A 91 -9.65 -20.96 7.51
N GLY A 92 -8.67 -21.49 6.76
CA GLY A 92 -8.41 -22.92 6.55
C GLY A 92 -9.49 -23.84 5.94
N ALA A 93 -10.76 -23.44 5.84
CA ALA A 93 -11.87 -24.26 5.34
C ALA A 93 -13.17 -23.48 5.04
N HIS A 94 -13.30 -22.22 5.47
CA HIS A 94 -14.48 -21.40 5.20
C HIS A 94 -14.11 -19.92 5.04
N MET A 95 -14.70 -19.26 4.05
CA MET A 95 -14.71 -17.80 3.98
C MET A 95 -15.70 -17.26 5.01
N SER A 96 -15.23 -16.41 5.92
CA SER A 96 -16.08 -15.68 6.84
C SER A 96 -15.68 -14.20 6.85
N SER A 97 -16.68 -13.31 6.80
CA SER A 97 -16.48 -11.87 6.88
C SER A 97 -16.46 -11.45 8.35
N THR A 98 -15.33 -10.97 8.86
CA THR A 98 -15.25 -10.40 10.20
C THR A 98 -15.22 -8.88 10.11
N SER A 99 -16.27 -8.24 10.62
CA SER A 99 -16.31 -6.80 10.88
C SER A 99 -15.63 -6.53 12.23
N GLY A 100 -14.40 -6.02 12.25
CA GLY A 100 -13.79 -5.59 13.52
C GLY A 100 -12.31 -5.21 13.48
N THR A 101 -12.05 -3.93 13.70
CA THR A 101 -10.84 -3.29 14.28
C THR A 101 -9.47 -3.83 13.87
N ALA A 102 -8.77 -3.05 13.02
CA ALA A 102 -7.40 -3.26 12.63
C ALA A 102 -6.46 -3.34 13.84
N GLN A 103 -5.87 -4.51 14.04
CA GLN A 103 -4.70 -4.69 14.90
C GLN A 103 -3.51 -5.00 14.01
N ALA A 104 -2.57 -4.03 13.92
CA ALA A 104 -1.31 -4.15 13.21
C ALA A 104 -0.58 -5.43 13.64
N SER A 105 -0.60 -6.44 12.77
CA SER A 105 0.07 -7.71 13.01
C SER A 105 1.32 -7.81 12.16
N ARG A 106 2.42 -7.47 12.84
CA ARG A 106 3.82 -7.79 12.56
C ARG A 106 3.98 -9.04 11.69
N CYS A 107 4.46 -8.87 10.46
CA CYS A 107 4.87 -9.98 9.61
C CYS A 107 6.21 -10.55 10.13
N LEU A 108 6.16 -11.47 11.10
CA LEU A 108 7.31 -12.34 11.41
C LEU A 108 7.48 -13.33 10.26
N ARG A 109 8.62 -13.26 9.56
CA ARG A 109 9.13 -14.35 8.73
C ARG A 109 9.70 -15.44 9.65
N THR A 110 9.36 -16.69 9.33
CA THR A 110 10.06 -17.91 9.76
C THR A 110 11.44 -18.02 9.14
#